data_AF-A0A3C1ERT3-F1
#
_entry.id   AF-A0A3C1ERT3-F1
#
_cell.length_a   1.000
_cell.length_b   1.000
_cell.length_c   1.000
_cell.angle_alpha   90.00
_cell.angle_beta   90.00
_cell.angle_gamma   90.00
#
_symmetry.space_group_name_H-M   'P 1'
#
loop_
_entity.id
_entity.type
_entity.pdbx_description
1 polymer ?
#
loop_
_entity_poly.entity_id
_entity_poly.type
_entity_poly.pdbx_seq_one_letter_code
_entity_poly.pdbx_strand_id
1 'polypeptide(L)'
;MCFGACAKKETSPQDTAWKYVRLILDGHVEQAYDMLDSADKARRPYSDFQHLAEAMSLLASVSGGREVGVKDSNVSGDQARVVCEISTKLPSSEAIGAALDKAIKEGALGDVKSISASADSAPGGKLVTKEMVVWLRRQRGEWHIWPDYEGQERIEPLLVEARALCAKRRTAEAGAKLKEALRQCPRAEATRGALGALDECNKR
;
A
#
# COMPACT_ATOMS: atom_id res chain seq x y z
N MET A 1 5.50 -14.35 -44.38
CA MET A 1 4.43 -13.43 -43.92
C MET A 1 4.53 -13.36 -42.40
N CYS A 2 5.05 -12.27 -41.84
CA CYS A 2 5.06 -12.06 -40.40
C CYS A 2 3.84 -11.23 -40.05
N PHE A 3 2.84 -11.85 -39.42
CA PHE A 3 1.71 -11.13 -38.86
C PHE A 3 2.21 -10.27 -37.71
N GLY A 4 2.09 -8.96 -37.86
CA GLY A 4 2.33 -7.98 -36.81
C GLY A 4 1.36 -8.23 -35.66
N ALA A 5 1.83 -8.93 -34.64
CA ALA A 5 1.30 -8.76 -33.31
C ALA A 5 1.68 -7.34 -32.89
N CYS A 6 0.70 -6.43 -32.79
CA CYS A 6 0.83 -5.26 -31.95
C CYS A 6 1.21 -5.77 -30.56
N ALA A 7 2.51 -5.79 -30.25
CA ALA A 7 2.98 -6.01 -28.90
C ALA A 7 2.34 -4.90 -28.08
N LYS A 8 1.32 -5.24 -27.27
CA LYS A 8 0.80 -4.34 -26.24
C LYS A 8 2.03 -3.84 -25.50
N LYS A 9 2.30 -2.54 -25.63
CA LYS A 9 3.46 -1.90 -25.00
C LYS A 9 3.35 -2.21 -23.52
N GLU A 10 4.23 -3.07 -23.04
CA GLU A 10 4.18 -3.53 -21.67
C GLU A 10 4.38 -2.30 -20.77
N THR A 11 3.39 -1.97 -19.96
CA THR A 11 3.51 -0.83 -19.03
C THR A 11 4.61 -1.14 -18.04
N SER A 12 5.58 -0.24 -17.88
CA SER A 12 6.65 -0.44 -16.92
C SER A 12 6.11 -0.43 -15.48
N PRO A 13 6.79 -1.08 -14.51
CA PRO A 13 6.39 -1.00 -13.10
C PRO A 13 6.47 0.45 -12.59
N GLN A 14 7.38 1.27 -13.11
CA GLN A 14 7.49 2.70 -12.82
C GLN A 14 6.24 3.47 -13.26
N ASP A 15 5.79 3.27 -14.51
CA ASP A 15 4.59 3.92 -15.04
C ASP A 15 3.34 3.48 -14.27
N THR A 16 3.27 2.19 -13.92
CA THR A 16 2.18 1.62 -13.13
C THR A 16 2.14 2.24 -11.74
N ALA A 17 3.27 2.33 -11.04
CA ALA A 17 3.36 2.95 -9.73
C ALA A 17 3.01 4.44 -9.76
N TRP A 18 3.60 5.19 -10.70
CA TRP A 18 3.32 6.60 -10.90
C TRP A 18 1.83 6.87 -11.16
N LYS A 19 1.22 6.08 -12.06
CA LYS A 19 -0.20 6.19 -12.39
C LYS A 19 -1.07 5.89 -11.17
N TYR A 20 -0.77 4.83 -10.41
CA TYR A 20 -1.51 4.50 -9.20
C TYR A 20 -1.49 5.66 -8.18
N VAL A 21 -0.31 6.21 -7.90
CA VAL A 21 -0.16 7.36 -6.98
C VAL A 21 -0.95 8.57 -7.49
N ARG A 22 -0.87 8.89 -8.78
CA ARG A 22 -1.67 9.98 -9.36
C ARG A 22 -3.16 9.76 -9.25
N LEU A 23 -3.66 8.56 -9.52
CA LEU A 23 -5.10 8.27 -9.43
C LEU A 23 -5.62 8.44 -8.01
N ILE A 24 -4.85 8.04 -6.99
CA ILE A 24 -5.24 8.26 -5.59
C ILE A 24 -5.29 9.76 -5.28
N LEU A 25 -4.26 10.51 -5.65
CA LEU A 25 -4.20 11.94 -5.38
C LEU A 25 -5.33 12.67 -6.10
N ASP A 26 -5.58 12.34 -7.36
CA ASP A 26 -6.57 13.00 -8.24
C ASP A 26 -8.02 12.54 -7.93
N GLY A 27 -8.22 11.67 -6.93
CA GLY A 27 -9.54 11.22 -6.48
C GLY A 27 -10.18 10.16 -7.37
N HIS A 28 -9.43 9.58 -8.31
CA HIS A 28 -9.86 8.48 -9.17
C HIS A 28 -9.72 7.13 -8.44
N VAL A 29 -10.42 7.02 -7.30
CA VAL A 29 -10.36 5.89 -6.36
C VAL A 29 -10.65 4.54 -7.02
N GLU A 30 -11.70 4.46 -7.84
CA GLU A 30 -12.07 3.23 -8.54
C GLU A 30 -10.97 2.73 -9.47
N GLN A 31 -10.37 3.63 -10.23
CA GLN A 31 -9.26 3.29 -11.13
C GLN A 31 -8.00 2.88 -10.37
N ALA A 32 -7.71 3.53 -9.23
CA ALA A 32 -6.60 3.14 -8.36
C ALA A 32 -6.83 1.76 -7.74
N TYR A 33 -8.06 1.50 -7.28
CA TYR A 33 -8.47 0.18 -6.78
C TYR A 33 -8.29 -0.88 -7.86
N ASP A 34 -8.60 -0.55 -9.11
CA ASP A 34 -8.51 -1.50 -10.21
C ASP A 34 -7.09 -1.97 -10.54
N MET A 35 -6.09 -1.17 -10.15
CA MET A 35 -4.68 -1.51 -10.31
C MET A 35 -4.16 -2.44 -9.22
N LEU A 36 -4.91 -2.68 -8.14
CA LEU A 36 -4.55 -3.64 -7.11
C LEU A 36 -4.50 -5.06 -7.66
N ASP A 37 -3.63 -5.89 -7.09
CA ASP A 37 -3.59 -7.30 -7.42
C ASP A 37 -4.89 -8.00 -6.99
N SER A 38 -5.23 -9.08 -7.69
CA SER A 38 -6.48 -9.80 -7.49
C SER A 38 -6.67 -10.36 -6.07
N ALA A 39 -5.58 -10.78 -5.42
CA ALA A 39 -5.64 -11.30 -4.06
C ALA A 39 -5.88 -10.17 -3.06
N ASP A 40 -5.29 -9.00 -3.28
CA ASP A 40 -5.55 -7.80 -2.48
C ASP A 40 -7.00 -7.32 -2.62
N LYS A 41 -7.55 -7.25 -3.85
CA LYS A 41 -8.98 -6.92 -4.07
C LYS A 41 -9.94 -7.88 -3.35
N ALA A 42 -9.59 -9.16 -3.26
CA ALA A 42 -10.40 -10.14 -2.54
C ALA A 42 -10.36 -9.95 -1.01
N ARG A 43 -9.34 -9.26 -0.49
CA ARG A 43 -9.10 -9.07 0.94
C ARG A 43 -9.51 -7.68 1.44
N ARG A 44 -9.39 -6.67 0.59
CA ARG A 44 -9.80 -5.29 0.88
C ARG A 44 -10.97 -4.94 -0.03
N PRO A 45 -12.23 -5.05 0.45
CA PRO A 45 -13.36 -4.63 -0.34
C PRO A 45 -13.25 -3.14 -0.69
N TYR A 46 -13.84 -2.76 -1.82
CA TYR A 46 -13.76 -1.40 -2.34
C TYR A 46 -14.10 -0.32 -1.30
N SER A 47 -15.10 -0.56 -0.44
CA SER A 47 -15.50 0.34 0.64
C SER A 47 -14.37 0.71 1.61
N ASP A 48 -13.53 -0.26 1.98
CA ASP A 48 -12.40 -0.04 2.89
C ASP A 48 -11.28 0.75 2.20
N PHE A 49 -11.07 0.50 0.91
CA PHE A 49 -10.10 1.22 0.09
C PHE A 49 -10.55 2.67 -0.16
N GLN A 50 -11.85 2.86 -0.36
CA GLN A 50 -12.45 4.14 -0.69
C GLN A 50 -12.20 5.19 0.39
N HIS A 51 -12.38 4.86 1.67
CA HIS A 51 -12.15 5.80 2.77
C HIS A 51 -10.70 6.30 2.85
N LEU A 52 -9.73 5.42 2.61
CA LEU A 52 -8.30 5.77 2.61
C LEU A 52 -7.94 6.66 1.41
N ALA A 53 -8.45 6.32 0.23
CA ALA A 53 -8.18 7.06 -0.99
C ALA A 53 -8.86 8.44 -1.01
N GLU A 54 -10.08 8.55 -0.47
CA GLU A 54 -10.78 9.82 -0.27
C GLU A 54 -10.02 10.75 0.69
N ALA A 55 -9.46 10.20 1.78
CA ALA A 55 -8.62 10.98 2.69
C ALA A 55 -7.38 11.54 1.97
N MET A 56 -6.68 10.70 1.21
CA MET A 56 -5.50 11.09 0.43
C MET A 56 -5.84 12.14 -0.65
N SER A 57 -6.97 11.97 -1.36
CA SER A 57 -7.45 12.93 -2.36
C SER A 57 -7.79 14.29 -1.75
N LEU A 58 -8.45 14.30 -0.59
CA LEU A 58 -8.82 15.53 0.13
C LEU A 58 -7.58 16.28 0.65
N LEU A 59 -6.60 15.54 1.17
CA LEU A 59 -5.29 16.08 1.54
C LEU A 59 -4.53 16.62 0.33
N ALA A 60 -4.65 15.95 -0.80
CA ALA A 60 -4.00 16.38 -2.02
C ALA A 60 -4.67 17.65 -2.59
N SER A 61 -5.98 17.87 -2.42
CA SER A 61 -6.65 19.08 -2.93
C SER A 61 -6.28 20.35 -2.16
N VAL A 62 -5.90 20.24 -0.89
CA VAL A 62 -5.55 21.39 -0.03
C VAL A 62 -4.10 21.86 -0.18
N SER A 63 -3.29 21.16 -0.98
CA SER A 63 -1.83 21.35 -1.05
C SER A 63 -1.33 22.05 -2.31
N GLY A 64 -2.18 22.86 -2.97
CA GLY A 64 -1.77 23.92 -3.91
C GLY A 64 -0.99 23.53 -5.18
N GLY A 65 -0.83 22.23 -5.46
CA GLY A 65 -0.08 21.73 -6.62
C GLY A 65 0.70 20.47 -6.26
N ARG A 66 0.73 19.50 -7.18
CA ARG A 66 1.27 18.15 -6.93
C ARG A 66 2.21 17.76 -8.06
N GLU A 67 3.44 17.43 -7.72
CA GLU A 67 4.35 16.74 -8.63
C GLU A 67 4.57 15.33 -8.12
N VAL A 68 4.37 14.35 -9.00
CA VAL A 68 4.68 12.94 -8.72
C VAL A 68 5.82 12.54 -9.64
N GLY A 69 6.93 12.12 -9.06
CA GLY A 69 8.10 11.58 -9.75
C GLY A 69 8.39 10.16 -9.31
N VAL A 70 9.19 9.43 -10.11
CA VAL A 70 9.80 8.17 -9.68
C VAL A 70 11.24 8.47 -9.31
N LYS A 71 11.61 8.20 -8.05
CA LYS A 71 12.94 8.45 -7.52
C LYS A 71 13.87 7.26 -7.70
N ASP A 72 13.34 6.06 -7.44
CA ASP A 72 14.12 4.81 -7.49
C ASP A 72 13.19 3.65 -7.87
N SER A 73 13.76 2.60 -8.47
CA SER A 73 13.05 1.38 -8.80
C SER A 73 13.98 0.17 -8.78
N ASN A 74 13.56 -0.90 -8.10
CA ASN A 74 14.21 -2.20 -8.13
C ASN A 74 13.22 -3.23 -8.68
N VAL A 75 13.58 -3.93 -9.75
CA VAL A 75 12.76 -4.96 -10.39
C VAL A 75 13.48 -6.30 -10.28
N SER A 76 12.81 -7.29 -9.70
CA SER A 76 13.33 -8.65 -9.49
C SER A 76 12.30 -9.66 -10.00
N GLY A 77 12.52 -10.19 -11.20
CA GLY A 77 11.60 -11.13 -11.84
C GLY A 77 10.19 -10.54 -11.99
N ASP A 78 9.21 -11.20 -11.37
CA ASP A 78 7.80 -10.80 -11.37
C ASP A 78 7.43 -9.83 -10.22
N GLN A 79 8.42 -9.23 -9.55
CA GLN A 79 8.20 -8.29 -8.45
C GLN A 79 8.95 -6.99 -8.70
N ALA A 80 8.41 -5.88 -8.22
CA ALA A 80 9.08 -4.60 -8.26
C ALA A 80 8.80 -3.76 -7.00
N ARG A 81 9.82 -3.01 -6.60
CA ARG A 81 9.75 -1.94 -5.60
C ARG A 81 9.99 -0.63 -6.31
N VAL A 82 9.02 0.27 -6.30
CA VAL A 82 9.17 1.61 -6.88
C VAL A 82 9.01 2.65 -5.78
N VAL A 83 9.95 3.58 -5.68
CA VAL A 83 9.87 4.73 -4.78
C VAL A 83 9.37 5.91 -5.58
N CYS A 84 8.14 6.33 -5.29
CA CYS A 84 7.56 7.54 -5.86
C CYS A 84 7.84 8.72 -4.92
N GLU A 85 8.23 9.84 -5.50
CA GLU A 85 8.37 11.10 -4.79
C GLU A 85 7.14 11.95 -5.04
N ILE A 86 6.49 12.40 -3.96
CA ILE A 86 5.30 13.23 -4.00
C ILE A 86 5.65 14.58 -3.40
N SER A 87 5.65 15.60 -4.24
CA SER A 87 5.95 16.98 -3.87
C SER A 87 4.65 17.78 -3.85
N THR A 88 4.35 18.39 -2.71
CA THR A 88 3.11 19.16 -2.47
C THR A 88 3.43 20.50 -1.83
N LYS A 89 2.68 21.55 -2.19
CA LYS A 89 2.81 22.86 -1.54
C LYS A 89 1.84 22.95 -0.38
N LEU A 90 2.29 22.56 0.81
CA LEU A 90 1.47 22.70 1.99
C LEU A 90 1.37 24.19 2.37
N PRO A 91 0.18 24.69 2.74
CA PRO A 91 0.06 25.97 3.44
C PRO A 91 0.96 25.94 4.69
N SER A 92 1.51 27.07 5.09
CA SER A 92 2.53 27.24 6.13
C SER A 92 2.12 26.81 7.56
N SER A 93 0.99 26.14 7.74
CA SER A 93 0.46 25.68 9.02
C SER A 93 0.96 24.28 9.39
N GLU A 94 1.71 24.16 10.49
CA GLU A 94 2.18 22.89 11.07
C GLU A 94 1.03 21.90 11.38
N ALA A 95 -0.19 22.39 11.59
CA ALA A 95 -1.37 21.59 11.88
C ALA A 95 -1.78 20.67 10.70
N ILE A 96 -1.51 21.09 9.46
CA ILE A 96 -1.83 20.30 8.27
C ILE A 96 -0.90 19.09 8.16
N GLY A 97 0.38 19.28 8.45
CA GLY A 97 1.38 18.20 8.44
C GLY A 97 1.10 17.14 9.52
N ALA A 98 0.72 17.57 10.72
CA ALA A 98 0.37 16.66 11.81
C ALA A 98 -0.90 15.85 11.52
N ALA A 99 -1.91 16.47 10.91
CA ALA A 99 -3.14 15.77 10.54
C ALA A 99 -2.98 14.86 9.33
N LEU A 100 -2.09 15.20 8.39
CA LEU A 100 -1.66 14.31 7.31
C LEU A 100 -1.02 13.04 7.88
N ASP A 101 -0.05 13.20 8.78
CA ASP A 101 0.61 12.06 9.43
C ASP A 101 -0.39 11.23 10.25
N LYS A 102 -1.38 11.87 10.90
CA LYS A 102 -2.45 11.19 11.65
C LYS A 102 -3.43 10.45 10.74
N ALA A 103 -3.90 11.05 9.65
CA ALA A 103 -4.83 10.43 8.71
C ALA A 103 -4.19 9.23 7.97
N ILE A 104 -2.91 9.34 7.60
CA ILE A 104 -2.14 8.22 7.03
C ILE A 104 -1.96 7.09 8.04
N LYS A 105 -1.70 7.42 9.31
CA LYS A 105 -1.50 6.41 10.38
C LYS A 105 -2.79 5.76 10.87
N GLU A 106 -3.88 6.52 10.97
CA GLU A 106 -5.09 6.12 11.71
C GLU A 106 -6.32 5.91 10.82
N GLY A 107 -6.29 6.32 9.53
CA GLY A 107 -7.43 6.19 8.62
C GLY A 107 -8.66 7.03 8.99
N ALA A 108 -8.51 8.02 9.88
CA ALA A 108 -9.60 8.84 10.41
C ALA A 108 -9.88 10.08 9.54
N LEU A 109 -11.04 10.10 8.87
CA LEU A 109 -11.49 11.15 7.93
C LEU A 109 -11.96 12.47 8.60
N GLY A 110 -12.24 12.45 9.90
CA GLY A 110 -12.88 13.57 10.61
C GLY A 110 -12.01 14.83 10.68
N ASP A 111 -10.73 14.67 10.97
CA ASP A 111 -9.78 15.79 11.15
C ASP A 111 -9.34 16.41 9.81
N VAL A 112 -9.43 15.66 8.70
CA VAL A 112 -8.99 16.15 7.38
C VAL A 112 -9.97 17.18 6.80
N LYS A 113 -11.28 16.99 7.01
CA LYS A 113 -12.33 17.91 6.51
C LYS A 113 -12.33 19.27 7.21
N SER A 114 -12.01 19.32 8.50
CA SER A 114 -11.90 20.58 9.25
C SER A 114 -10.67 21.38 8.85
N ILE A 115 -9.59 20.69 8.48
CA ILE A 115 -8.33 21.28 8.05
C ILE A 115 -8.40 21.77 6.60
N SER A 116 -9.12 21.08 5.72
CA SER A 116 -9.34 21.58 4.35
C SER A 116 -10.04 22.94 4.32
N ALA A 117 -10.99 23.18 5.24
CA ALA A 117 -11.68 24.47 5.34
C ALA A 117 -10.80 25.62 5.85
N SER A 118 -9.66 25.33 6.49
CA SER A 118 -8.75 26.32 7.07
C SER A 118 -7.47 26.55 6.23
N ALA A 119 -7.22 25.71 5.22
CA ALA A 119 -6.08 25.80 4.30
C ALA A 119 -6.26 26.83 3.17
N ASP A 120 -7.50 27.19 2.82
CA ASP A 120 -7.87 27.97 1.62
C ASP A 120 -7.43 29.46 1.60
N SER A 121 -6.62 29.94 2.57
CA SER A 121 -6.38 31.40 2.73
C SER A 121 -4.94 31.86 2.97
N ALA A 122 -3.93 30.99 2.92
CA ALA A 122 -2.54 31.40 3.22
C ALA A 122 -1.65 31.47 1.95
N PRO A 123 -1.32 32.66 1.42
CA PRO A 123 -0.26 32.80 0.44
C PRO A 123 1.11 32.54 1.12
N GLY A 124 1.90 31.61 0.55
CA GLY A 124 3.26 31.29 1.03
C GLY A 124 3.47 29.84 1.47
N GLY A 125 2.98 28.86 0.70
CA GLY A 125 3.16 27.45 1.01
C GLY A 125 4.61 26.95 0.88
N LYS A 126 5.02 26.05 1.77
CA LYS A 126 6.33 25.37 1.71
C LYS A 126 6.20 24.12 0.85
N LEU A 127 7.16 23.90 -0.05
CA LEU A 127 7.24 22.63 -0.78
C LEU A 127 7.64 21.53 0.22
N VAL A 128 6.81 20.52 0.33
CA VAL A 128 7.06 19.32 1.14
C VAL A 128 7.07 18.13 0.20
N THR A 129 8.16 17.39 0.28
CA THR A 129 8.41 16.19 -0.51
C THR A 129 8.37 14.99 0.41
N LYS A 130 7.58 13.98 0.05
CA LYS A 130 7.46 12.71 0.76
C LYS A 130 7.69 11.56 -0.22
N GLU A 131 8.36 10.53 0.26
CA GLU A 131 8.56 9.30 -0.50
C GLU A 131 7.44 8.30 -0.16
N MET A 132 6.90 7.67 -1.19
CA MET A 132 5.96 6.56 -1.09
C MET A 132 6.56 5.34 -1.77
N VAL A 133 6.69 4.25 -1.03
CA VAL A 133 7.08 2.96 -1.59
C VAL A 133 5.84 2.27 -2.15
N VAL A 134 5.91 1.87 -3.42
CA VAL A 134 4.88 1.12 -4.11
C VAL A 134 5.46 -0.23 -4.50
N TRP A 135 4.88 -1.28 -3.94
CA TRP A 135 5.21 -2.65 -4.30
C TRP A 135 4.30 -3.13 -5.42
N LEU A 136 4.88 -3.83 -6.39
CA LEU A 136 4.15 -4.36 -7.53
C LEU A 136 4.51 -5.82 -7.74
N ARG A 137 3.56 -6.57 -8.28
CA ARG A 137 3.76 -7.94 -8.75
C ARG A 137 3.17 -8.11 -10.14
N ARG A 138 3.81 -8.95 -10.94
CA ARG A 138 3.36 -9.26 -12.29
C ARG A 138 2.33 -10.39 -12.24
N GLN A 139 1.15 -10.16 -12.81
CA GLN A 139 0.11 -11.18 -12.97
C GLN A 139 -0.34 -11.20 -14.41
N ARG A 140 -0.31 -12.39 -15.04
CA ARG A 140 -0.74 -12.57 -16.45
C ARG A 140 -0.09 -11.59 -17.43
N GLY A 141 1.17 -11.20 -17.15
CA GLY A 141 1.96 -10.30 -17.99
C GLY A 141 1.82 -8.82 -17.65
N GLU A 142 0.90 -8.42 -16.76
CA GLU A 142 0.66 -7.03 -16.37
C GLU A 142 1.12 -6.76 -14.93
N TRP A 143 1.55 -5.53 -14.63
CA TRP A 143 1.94 -5.12 -13.28
C TRP A 143 0.73 -4.69 -12.46
N HIS A 144 0.63 -5.21 -11.25
CA HIS A 144 -0.41 -4.88 -10.30
C HIS A 144 0.20 -4.39 -8.99
N ILE A 145 -0.48 -3.47 -8.33
CA ILE A 145 -0.08 -2.94 -7.02
C ILE A 145 -0.33 -4.01 -5.97
N TRP A 146 0.68 -4.24 -5.12
CA TRP A 146 0.69 -5.24 -4.07
C TRP A 146 0.96 -4.58 -2.70
N PRO A 147 -0.03 -3.88 -2.12
CA PRO A 147 0.15 -3.06 -0.92
C PRO A 147 0.67 -3.83 0.29
N ASP A 148 0.31 -5.11 0.40
CA ASP A 148 0.62 -5.93 1.58
C ASP A 148 2.02 -6.56 1.54
N TYR A 149 2.85 -6.33 0.50
CA TYR A 149 4.17 -6.96 0.39
C TYR A 149 5.09 -6.71 1.59
N GLU A 150 5.22 -5.46 2.04
CA GLU A 150 6.06 -5.14 3.20
C GLU A 150 5.53 -5.80 4.49
N GLY A 151 4.20 -5.91 4.60
CA GLY A 151 3.56 -6.67 5.66
C GLY A 151 3.90 -8.16 5.58
N GLN A 152 3.93 -8.73 4.38
CA GLN A 152 4.30 -10.13 4.13
C GLN A 152 5.78 -10.41 4.44
N GLU A 153 6.72 -9.59 3.96
CA GLU A 153 8.15 -9.76 4.28
C GLU A 153 8.43 -9.68 5.79
N ARG A 154 7.76 -8.77 6.50
CA ARG A 154 7.93 -8.63 7.95
C ARG A 154 7.46 -9.85 8.74
N ILE A 155 6.39 -10.50 8.30
CA ILE A 155 5.85 -11.66 9.00
C ILE A 155 6.50 -12.98 8.61
N GLU A 156 7.16 -13.05 7.44
CA GLU A 156 7.76 -14.29 6.92
C GLU A 156 8.71 -14.97 7.92
N PRO A 157 9.63 -14.26 8.61
CA PRO A 157 10.47 -14.87 9.64
C PRO A 157 9.67 -15.48 10.80
N LEU A 158 8.59 -14.80 11.22
CA LEU A 158 7.71 -15.28 12.29
C LEU A 158 6.97 -16.56 11.87
N LEU A 159 6.55 -16.65 10.60
CA LEU A 159 5.90 -17.83 10.04
C LEU A 159 6.88 -19.01 9.93
N VAL A 160 8.12 -18.76 9.51
CA VAL A 160 9.19 -19.78 9.45
C VAL A 160 9.52 -20.30 10.85
N GLU A 161 9.68 -19.40 11.82
CA GLU A 161 9.96 -19.75 13.22
C GLU A 161 8.79 -20.56 13.83
N ALA A 162 7.55 -20.16 13.56
CA ALA A 162 6.37 -20.89 14.01
C ALA A 162 6.32 -22.33 13.46
N ARG A 163 6.63 -22.53 12.17
CA ARG A 163 6.72 -23.87 11.56
C ARG A 163 7.81 -24.72 12.22
N ALA A 164 8.97 -24.13 12.49
CA ALA A 164 10.07 -24.81 13.18
C ALA A 164 9.70 -25.21 14.62
N LEU A 165 8.98 -24.36 15.35
CA LEU A 165 8.47 -24.65 16.70
C LEU A 165 7.41 -25.75 16.68
N CYS A 166 6.52 -25.74 15.69
CA CYS A 166 5.55 -26.82 15.46
C CYS A 166 6.21 -28.17 15.20
N ALA A 167 7.24 -28.21 14.35
CA ALA A 167 8.02 -29.44 14.12
C ALA A 167 8.68 -29.99 15.40
N LYS A 168 8.97 -29.11 16.38
CA LYS A 168 9.51 -29.46 17.70
C LYS A 168 8.42 -29.68 18.77
N ARG A 169 7.14 -29.76 18.39
CA ARG A 169 5.98 -29.91 19.29
C ARG A 169 5.82 -28.79 20.34
N ARG A 170 6.39 -27.60 20.08
CA ARG A 170 6.25 -26.40 20.94
C ARG A 170 5.05 -25.56 20.49
N THR A 171 3.86 -26.13 20.57
CA THR A 171 2.62 -25.57 19.99
C THR A 171 2.23 -24.22 20.58
N ALA A 172 2.43 -24.01 21.89
CA ALA A 172 2.15 -22.73 22.54
C ALA A 172 3.02 -21.58 22.00
N GLU A 173 4.30 -21.84 21.73
CA GLU A 173 5.24 -20.85 21.22
C GLU A 173 5.05 -20.60 19.73
N ALA A 174 4.76 -21.65 18.96
CA ALA A 174 4.31 -21.51 17.57
C ALA A 174 3.04 -20.64 17.50
N GLY A 175 2.09 -20.88 18.42
CA GLY A 175 0.88 -20.07 18.59
C GLY A 175 1.16 -18.59 18.87
N ALA A 176 2.14 -18.29 19.72
CA ALA A 176 2.54 -16.92 20.04
C ALA A 176 3.12 -16.20 18.81
N LYS A 177 4.02 -16.86 18.06
CA LYS A 177 4.63 -16.31 16.84
C LYS A 177 3.60 -16.04 15.74
N LEU A 178 2.58 -16.89 15.62
CA LEU A 178 1.51 -16.70 14.64
C LEU A 178 0.53 -15.61 15.04
N LYS A 179 0.23 -15.45 16.34
CA LYS A 179 -0.51 -14.28 16.84
C LYS A 179 0.26 -12.99 16.62
N GLU A 180 1.58 -13.01 16.79
CA GLU A 180 2.45 -11.86 16.50
C GLU A 180 2.41 -11.50 15.01
N ALA A 181 2.55 -12.49 14.11
CA ALA A 181 2.40 -12.29 12.67
C ALA A 181 1.01 -11.73 12.30
N LEU A 182 -0.07 -12.24 12.90
CA LEU A 182 -1.43 -11.75 12.69
C LEU A 182 -1.64 -10.31 13.17
N ARG A 183 -0.97 -9.90 14.26
CA ARG A 183 -1.02 -8.50 14.72
C ARG A 183 -0.30 -7.56 13.75
N GLN A 184 0.83 -8.00 13.20
CA GLN A 184 1.65 -7.19 12.31
C GLN A 184 1.08 -7.10 10.89
N CYS A 185 0.54 -8.20 10.37
CA CYS A 185 -0.12 -8.22 9.07
C CYS A 185 -1.35 -9.15 9.10
N PRO A 186 -2.50 -8.66 9.60
CA PRO A 186 -3.72 -9.46 9.75
C PRO A 186 -4.32 -9.91 8.42
N ARG A 187 -3.92 -9.28 7.32
CA ARG A 187 -4.48 -9.46 5.97
C ARG A 187 -3.54 -10.17 5.01
N ALA A 188 -2.29 -10.49 5.41
CA ALA A 188 -1.38 -11.23 4.56
C ALA A 188 -1.92 -12.63 4.22
N GLU A 189 -1.69 -13.06 2.98
CA GLU A 189 -2.04 -14.40 2.51
C GLU A 189 -1.36 -15.48 3.38
N ALA A 190 -0.12 -15.22 3.76
CA ALA A 190 0.71 -16.10 4.56
C ALA A 190 0.20 -16.30 6.01
N THR A 191 -0.53 -15.32 6.59
CA THR A 191 -1.09 -15.43 7.94
C THR A 191 -2.33 -16.31 8.03
N ARG A 192 -3.17 -16.40 6.96
CA ARG A 192 -4.30 -17.35 6.91
C ARG A 192 -3.87 -18.80 6.74
N GLY A 193 -2.92 -19.05 5.83
CA GLY A 193 -2.35 -20.40 5.68
C GLY A 193 -1.70 -20.90 6.97
N ALA A 194 -1.12 -19.99 7.75
CA ALA A 194 -0.48 -20.33 9.00
C ALA A 194 -1.46 -20.63 10.16
N LEU A 195 -2.67 -20.06 10.18
CA LEU A 195 -3.72 -20.45 11.13
C LEU A 195 -4.21 -21.88 10.87
N GLY A 196 -4.43 -22.25 9.60
CA GLY A 196 -4.76 -23.63 9.23
C GLY A 196 -3.67 -24.63 9.61
N ALA A 197 -2.40 -24.26 9.42
CA ALA A 197 -1.26 -25.07 9.83
C ALA A 197 -1.13 -25.21 11.36
N LEU A 198 -1.57 -24.21 12.13
CA LEU A 198 -1.64 -24.23 13.59
C LEU A 198 -2.69 -25.24 14.08
N ASP A 199 -3.87 -25.25 13.44
CA ASP A 199 -4.94 -26.20 13.74
C ASP A 199 -4.51 -27.65 13.42
N GLU A 200 -3.75 -27.87 12.35
CA GLU A 200 -3.15 -29.17 12.07
C GLU A 200 -2.04 -29.55 13.07
N CYS A 201 -1.23 -28.58 13.48
CA CYS A 201 -0.18 -28.77 14.48
C CYS A 201 -0.74 -29.11 15.87
N ASN A 202 -1.92 -28.59 16.23
CA ASN A 202 -2.63 -28.92 17.47
C ASN A 202 -3.36 -30.27 17.43
N LYS A 203 -3.57 -30.85 16.24
CA LYS A 203 -4.23 -32.15 16.04
C LYS A 203 -3.27 -33.34 16.00
N ARG A 204 -1.95 -33.10 15.99
CA ARG A 204 -0.88 -34.12 15.96
C ARG A 204 -0.17 -34.24 17.29
#